data_AF-A0A1V8T3Y3-F1
#
_entry.id   AF-A0A1V8T3Y3-F1
#
_cell.length_a   1.000
_cell.length_b   1.000
_cell.length_c   1.000
_cell.angle_alpha   90.00
_cell.angle_beta   90.00
_cell.angle_gamma   90.00
#
_symmetry.space_group_name_H-M   'P 1'
#
loop_
_entity.id
_entity.type
_entity.pdbx_description
1 polymer ?
#
loop_
_entity_poly.entity_id
_entity_poly.type
_entity_poly.pdbx_seq_one_letter_code
_entity_poly.pdbx_strand_id
1 'polypeptide(L)'
;MLSPNNLVALVGASVGNDIRAGTFKSACDAYADDGHGNTFLEGTGVGSSKVDVRGTFRVTSSKSYAFNVFKNMTNQPSFSSVGNLCDHYISLYNTSVTQGVYTPVKVQGSGYVRPPYYLEKTTLAASGYRMDLSFIETNNVRCESLEGFSGTGSGDSA
;
A
#
# COMPACT_ATOMS: atom_id res chain seq x y z
N MET A 1 9.14 8.84 8.24
CA MET A 1 8.80 7.83 9.27
C MET A 1 7.29 7.62 9.27
N LEU A 2 6.82 6.38 9.22
CA LEU A 2 5.40 6.05 9.43
C LEU A 2 5.08 6.21 10.91
N SER A 3 4.34 7.27 11.25
CA SER A 3 3.97 7.58 12.62
C SER A 3 2.62 8.27 12.64
N PRO A 4 1.89 8.22 13.77
CA PRO A 4 0.57 8.84 13.87
C PRO A 4 0.63 10.38 13.85
N ASN A 5 1.82 10.97 13.96
CA ASN A 5 2.04 12.41 14.03
C ASN A 5 2.73 12.97 12.78
N ASN A 6 2.89 12.17 11.73
CA ASN A 6 3.45 12.64 10.48
C ASN A 6 2.44 13.54 9.76
N LEU A 7 2.57 14.86 9.92
CA LEU A 7 1.63 15.84 9.37
C LEU A 7 1.51 15.75 7.85
N VAL A 8 2.59 15.46 7.13
CA VAL A 8 2.56 15.31 5.68
C VAL A 8 1.66 14.13 5.28
N ALA A 9 1.83 12.98 5.95
CA ALA A 9 1.00 11.80 5.71
C ALA A 9 -0.47 12.03 6.12
N LEU A 10 -0.71 12.72 7.24
CA LEU A 10 -2.08 13.03 7.69
C LEU A 10 -2.80 13.99 6.75
N VAL A 11 -2.10 14.99 6.22
CA VAL A 11 -2.66 15.94 5.24
C VAL A 11 -2.86 15.28 3.88
N GLY A 12 -1.91 14.48 3.41
CA GLY A 12 -2.06 13.67 2.18
C GLY A 12 -3.32 12.81 2.25
N ALA A 13 -3.48 12.10 3.37
CA ALA A 13 -4.62 11.23 3.61
C ALA A 13 -5.96 11.97 3.84
N SER A 14 -6.01 13.30 3.95
CA SER A 14 -7.28 14.03 4.21
C SER A 14 -8.35 13.83 3.13
N VAL A 15 -7.94 13.40 1.93
CA VAL A 15 -8.82 13.02 0.81
C VAL A 15 -9.02 11.51 0.66
N GLY A 16 -8.64 10.72 1.66
CA GLY A 16 -8.90 9.29 1.67
C GLY A 16 -10.32 8.90 2.09
N ASN A 17 -10.57 7.60 2.09
CA ASN A 17 -11.77 6.99 2.68
C ASN A 17 -11.41 6.43 4.06
N ASP A 18 -12.12 6.89 5.11
CA ASP A 18 -11.96 6.45 6.52
C ASP A 18 -10.50 6.30 6.99
N ILE A 19 -9.79 7.43 7.12
CA ILE A 19 -8.40 7.46 7.54
C ILE A 19 -8.25 7.41 9.05
N ARG A 20 -7.33 6.56 9.51
CA ARG A 20 -7.01 6.36 10.92
C ARG A 20 -5.51 6.47 11.11
N ALA A 21 -5.09 7.40 11.97
CA ALA A 21 -3.70 7.48 12.41
C ALA A 21 -3.32 6.19 13.14
N GLY A 22 -2.09 5.72 12.96
CA GLY A 22 -1.62 4.47 13.57
C GLY A 22 -0.11 4.38 13.73
N THR A 23 0.32 3.39 14.48
CA THR A 23 1.72 2.99 14.66
C THR A 23 1.98 1.67 13.95
N PHE A 24 3.24 1.48 13.53
CA PHE A 24 3.68 0.29 12.81
C PHE A 24 4.90 -0.29 13.50
N LYS A 25 4.91 -1.61 13.71
CA LYS A 25 6.02 -2.30 14.39
C LYS A 25 7.33 -2.20 13.60
N SER A 26 7.25 -2.18 12.27
CA SER A 26 8.37 -2.04 11.33
C SER A 26 8.28 -0.74 10.51
N ALA A 27 7.98 0.39 11.17
CA ALA A 27 7.66 1.69 10.54
C ALA A 27 8.69 2.22 9.52
N CYS A 28 9.94 1.77 9.55
CA CYS A 28 11.02 2.19 8.66
C CYS A 28 11.77 1.02 8.02
N ASP A 29 11.18 -0.18 8.02
CA ASP A 29 11.78 -1.38 7.41
C ASP A 29 10.73 -2.14 6.61
N ALA A 30 10.68 -1.87 5.31
CA ALA A 30 9.75 -2.52 4.38
C ALA A 30 10.01 -4.02 4.21
N TYR A 31 11.18 -4.52 4.65
CA TYR A 31 11.59 -5.91 4.51
C TYR A 31 11.74 -6.62 5.85
N ALA A 32 11.19 -6.04 6.92
CA ALA A 32 11.27 -6.59 8.27
C ALA A 32 10.89 -8.08 8.31
N ASP A 33 11.80 -8.87 8.86
CA ASP A 33 11.69 -10.32 8.96
C ASP A 33 11.07 -10.74 10.30
N ASP A 34 10.21 -11.75 10.28
CA ASP A 34 9.56 -12.29 11.48
C ASP A 34 10.44 -13.25 12.29
N GLY A 35 11.72 -13.42 11.92
CA GLY A 35 12.66 -14.39 12.48
C GLY A 35 12.58 -15.76 11.82
N HIS A 36 11.67 -15.95 10.86
CA HIS A 36 11.42 -17.21 10.17
C HIS A 36 11.54 -17.09 8.64
N GLY A 37 12.12 -15.99 8.13
CA GLY A 37 12.28 -15.76 6.70
C GLY A 37 11.04 -15.18 6.02
N ASN A 38 10.00 -14.78 6.77
CA ASN A 38 8.83 -14.13 6.22
C ASN A 38 8.91 -12.61 6.45
N THR A 39 8.51 -11.85 5.44
CA THR A 39 8.29 -10.41 5.61
C THR A 39 6.95 -10.19 6.29
N PHE A 40 6.92 -9.31 7.29
CA PHE A 40 5.70 -9.00 8.02
C PHE A 40 5.42 -7.49 8.11
N LEU A 41 4.15 -7.17 8.31
CA LEU A 41 3.70 -5.82 8.67
C LEU A 41 2.68 -5.93 9.80
N GLU A 42 2.74 -5.03 10.77
CA GLU A 42 1.75 -4.92 11.86
C GLU A 42 1.43 -3.45 12.10
N GLY A 43 0.15 -3.11 11.97
CA GLY A 43 -0.38 -1.76 12.17
C GLY A 43 -1.42 -1.73 13.29
N THR A 44 -1.31 -0.72 14.16
CA THR A 44 -2.24 -0.47 15.27
C THR A 44 -2.72 0.97 15.21
N GLY A 45 -4.03 1.18 15.15
CA GLY A 45 -4.64 2.51 15.18
C GLY A 45 -4.43 3.20 16.53
N VAL A 46 -4.32 4.52 16.52
CA VAL A 46 -4.25 5.33 17.74
C VAL A 46 -5.49 5.08 18.60
N GLY A 47 -5.28 4.81 19.89
CA GLY A 47 -6.35 4.46 20.84
C GLY A 47 -6.76 2.99 20.83
N SER A 48 -6.24 2.17 19.90
CA SER A 48 -6.42 0.72 19.92
C SER A 48 -5.36 0.06 20.82
N SER A 49 -5.76 -0.96 21.59
CA SER A 49 -4.86 -1.83 22.36
C SER A 49 -4.52 -3.12 21.61
N LYS A 50 -5.04 -3.30 20.39
CA LYS A 50 -4.91 -4.53 19.59
C LYS A 50 -4.44 -4.18 18.19
N VAL A 51 -3.63 -5.05 17.61
CA VAL A 51 -3.25 -4.97 16.20
C VAL A 51 -4.49 -4.99 15.33
N ASP A 52 -4.62 -4.02 14.44
CA ASP A 52 -5.79 -3.88 13.57
C ASP A 52 -5.56 -4.51 12.21
N VAL A 53 -4.33 -4.41 11.69
CA VAL A 53 -3.90 -5.02 10.44
C VAL A 53 -2.59 -5.75 10.65
N ARG A 54 -2.48 -6.98 10.16
CA ARG A 54 -1.23 -7.74 10.16
C ARG A 54 -1.09 -8.56 8.89
N GLY A 55 0.08 -8.51 8.29
CA GLY A 55 0.43 -9.34 7.13
C GLY A 55 1.68 -10.16 7.41
N THR A 56 1.72 -11.39 6.90
CA THR A 56 2.90 -12.25 6.93
C THR A 56 3.03 -12.95 5.59
N PHE A 57 4.17 -12.79 4.93
CA PHE A 57 4.36 -13.19 3.54
C PHE A 57 5.73 -13.82 3.30
N ARG A 58 5.72 -14.92 2.54
CA ARG A 58 6.94 -15.62 2.12
C ARG A 58 7.12 -15.57 0.62
N VAL A 59 8.37 -15.55 0.18
CA VAL A 59 8.72 -15.69 -1.24
C VAL A 59 8.19 -17.02 -1.76
N THR A 60 7.65 -17.00 -2.98
CA THR A 60 7.04 -18.18 -3.61
C THR A 60 7.27 -18.20 -5.11
N SER A 61 7.22 -19.39 -5.70
CA SER A 61 7.15 -19.61 -7.15
C SER A 61 5.72 -19.76 -7.67
N SER A 62 4.72 -19.79 -6.78
CA SER A 62 3.30 -19.91 -7.11
C SER A 62 2.84 -18.86 -8.13
N LYS A 63 1.79 -19.20 -8.91
CA LYS A 63 1.17 -18.26 -9.83
C LYS A 63 0.47 -17.13 -9.05
N SER A 64 1.02 -15.92 -9.16
CA SER A 64 0.30 -14.66 -8.92
C SER A 64 -0.18 -14.11 -10.26
N TYR A 65 -1.09 -13.12 -10.23
CA TYR A 65 -1.37 -12.32 -11.41
C TYR A 65 -0.08 -11.73 -11.98
N ALA A 66 -0.05 -11.50 -13.30
CA ALA A 66 1.11 -10.88 -13.94
C ALA A 66 1.39 -9.53 -13.28
N PHE A 67 2.67 -9.18 -13.12
CA PHE A 67 3.06 -7.96 -12.42
C PHE A 67 2.42 -6.70 -13.03
N ASN A 68 2.25 -6.66 -14.36
CA ASN A 68 1.60 -5.56 -15.06
C ASN A 68 0.12 -5.39 -14.69
N VAL A 69 -0.58 -6.45 -14.26
CA VAL A 69 -1.94 -6.31 -13.73
C VAL A 69 -1.92 -5.46 -12.46
N PHE A 70 -0.95 -5.69 -11.57
CA PHE A 70 -0.79 -4.87 -10.37
C PHE A 70 -0.46 -3.43 -10.73
N LYS A 71 0.52 -3.18 -11.61
CA LYS A 71 0.88 -1.82 -12.05
C LYS A 71 -0.32 -1.04 -12.57
N ASN A 72 -1.13 -1.69 -13.41
CA ASN A 72 -2.31 -1.06 -14.00
C ASN A 72 -3.37 -0.76 -12.94
N MET A 73 -3.58 -1.65 -11.98
CA MET A 73 -4.59 -1.48 -10.92
C MET A 73 -4.18 -0.42 -9.89
N THR A 74 -2.92 -0.40 -9.47
CA THR A 74 -2.42 0.49 -8.41
C THR A 74 -2.18 1.91 -8.88
N ASN A 75 -2.00 2.12 -10.19
CA ASN A 75 -1.85 3.45 -10.79
C ASN A 75 -3.18 3.98 -11.36
N GLN A 76 -4.32 3.62 -10.77
CA GLN A 76 -5.60 4.28 -11.06
C GLN A 76 -5.86 5.40 -10.05
N PRO A 77 -6.42 6.56 -10.47
CA PRO A 77 -6.93 7.56 -9.55
C PRO A 77 -7.89 6.95 -8.52
N SER A 78 -7.73 7.33 -7.26
CA SER A 78 -8.59 6.85 -6.18
C SER A 78 -9.62 7.91 -5.80
N PHE A 79 -10.90 7.51 -5.74
CA PHE A 79 -11.98 8.42 -5.35
C PHE A 79 -11.96 8.72 -3.86
N SER A 80 -12.14 10.00 -3.52
CA SER A 80 -12.31 10.46 -2.15
C SER A 80 -13.76 10.36 -1.69
N SER A 81 -13.96 10.30 -0.37
CA SER A 81 -15.24 10.59 0.27
C SER A 81 -15.54 12.10 0.37
N VAL A 82 -14.56 12.96 0.07
CA VAL A 82 -14.66 14.41 0.19
C VAL A 82 -15.03 15.04 -1.16
N GLY A 83 -16.33 15.22 -1.38
CA GLY A 83 -16.85 15.96 -2.55
C GLY A 83 -16.45 15.32 -3.88
N ASN A 84 -15.94 16.13 -4.81
CA ASN A 84 -15.45 15.69 -6.13
C ASN A 84 -13.91 15.61 -6.20
N LEU A 85 -13.26 15.41 -5.04
CA LEU A 85 -11.81 15.27 -4.98
C LEU A 85 -11.40 13.82 -5.19
N CYS A 86 -10.25 13.65 -5.83
CA CYS A 86 -9.58 12.39 -6.05
C CYS A 86 -8.17 12.46 -5.48
N ASP A 87 -7.62 11.30 -5.17
CA ASP A 87 -6.20 11.12 -4.90
C ASP A 87 -5.50 10.64 -6.17
N HIS A 88 -4.49 11.40 -6.61
CA HIS A 88 -3.66 11.07 -7.75
C HIS A 88 -2.33 10.51 -7.25
N TYR A 89 -2.38 9.24 -6.87
CA TYR A 89 -1.24 8.46 -6.39
C TYR A 89 -0.66 7.62 -7.53
N ILE A 90 0.61 7.85 -7.84
CA ILE A 90 1.34 7.14 -8.90
C ILE A 90 2.50 6.37 -8.26
N SER A 91 2.43 5.05 -8.31
CA SER A 91 3.53 4.15 -7.95
C SER A 91 4.55 4.06 -9.09
N LEU A 92 5.83 4.24 -8.74
CA LEU A 92 6.95 4.15 -9.67
C LEU A 92 7.63 2.79 -9.54
N TYR A 93 7.56 1.99 -10.61
CA TYR A 93 8.01 0.58 -10.62
C TYR A 93 9.41 0.38 -11.19
N ASN A 94 10.06 1.45 -11.64
CA ASN A 94 11.38 1.43 -12.26
C ASN A 94 12.31 2.44 -11.58
N THR A 95 12.59 2.20 -10.31
CA THR A 95 13.41 3.07 -9.44
C THR A 95 14.50 2.25 -8.75
N SER A 96 15.46 2.92 -8.12
CA SER A 96 16.53 2.24 -7.39
C SER A 96 16.02 1.35 -6.24
N VAL A 97 14.85 1.64 -5.67
CA VAL A 97 14.22 0.84 -4.59
C VAL A 97 13.40 -0.36 -5.10
N THR A 98 13.28 -0.52 -6.42
CA THR A 98 12.61 -1.65 -7.09
C THR A 98 13.54 -2.42 -8.04
N GLN A 99 14.85 -2.15 -8.00
CA GLN A 99 15.85 -2.74 -8.89
C GLN A 99 16.91 -3.55 -8.13
N GLY A 100 17.65 -4.38 -8.86
CA GLY A 100 18.74 -5.17 -8.31
C GLY A 100 18.27 -6.12 -7.21
N VAL A 101 18.86 -6.02 -6.03
CA VAL A 101 18.49 -6.85 -4.86
C VAL A 101 17.07 -6.58 -4.35
N TYR A 102 16.46 -5.45 -4.73
CA TYR A 102 15.10 -5.06 -4.38
C TYR A 102 14.08 -5.30 -5.50
N THR A 103 14.47 -6.07 -6.53
CA THR A 103 13.56 -6.44 -7.62
C THR A 103 12.30 -7.11 -7.04
N PRO A 104 11.09 -6.73 -7.49
CA PRO A 104 9.85 -7.33 -6.99
C PRO A 104 9.85 -8.86 -7.07
N VAL A 105 9.59 -9.50 -5.94
CA VAL A 105 9.51 -10.97 -5.85
C VAL A 105 8.09 -11.41 -5.53
N LYS A 106 7.66 -12.53 -6.12
CA LYS A 106 6.34 -13.11 -5.84
C LYS A 106 6.28 -13.59 -4.39
N VAL A 107 5.18 -13.29 -3.73
CA VAL A 107 4.91 -13.72 -2.36
C VAL A 107 3.52 -14.33 -2.21
N GLN A 108 3.38 -15.20 -1.21
CA GLN A 108 2.10 -15.68 -0.72
C GLN A 108 2.07 -15.63 0.80
N GLY A 109 0.89 -15.51 1.39
CA GLY A 109 0.75 -15.38 2.82
C GLY A 109 -0.68 -15.13 3.23
N SER A 110 -0.83 -14.39 4.32
CA SER A 110 -2.14 -14.00 4.84
C SER A 110 -2.15 -12.59 5.39
N GLY A 111 -3.32 -11.97 5.30
CA GLY A 111 -3.65 -10.67 5.88
C GLY A 111 -4.73 -10.84 6.94
N TYR A 112 -4.40 -10.52 8.17
CA TYR A 112 -5.34 -10.35 9.27
C TYR A 112 -5.84 -8.92 9.29
N VAL A 113 -7.17 -8.75 9.41
CA VAL A 113 -7.85 -7.45 9.53
C VAL A 113 -8.96 -7.54 10.56
N ARG A 114 -9.35 -6.41 11.13
CA ARG A 114 -10.50 -6.32 12.05
C ARG A 114 -11.21 -4.96 11.92
N PRO A 115 -12.39 -4.79 12.54
CA PRO A 115 -13.07 -3.50 12.55
C PRO A 115 -12.20 -2.35 13.08
N PRO A 116 -12.30 -1.14 12.50
CA PRO A 116 -13.25 -0.74 11.45
C PRO A 116 -12.80 -1.06 10.01
N TYR A 117 -11.57 -1.53 9.79
CA TYR A 117 -11.01 -1.76 8.45
C TYR A 117 -11.67 -2.91 7.68
N TYR A 118 -12.36 -3.80 8.40
CA TYR A 118 -13.18 -4.85 7.84
C TYR A 118 -14.40 -5.05 8.74
N LEU A 119 -15.53 -5.48 8.18
CA LEU A 119 -16.78 -5.63 8.93
C LEU A 119 -16.64 -6.59 10.12
N GLU A 120 -15.79 -7.60 9.97
CA GLU A 120 -15.51 -8.60 10.99
C GLU A 120 -14.01 -8.88 11.12
N LYS A 121 -13.62 -9.46 12.25
CA LYS A 121 -12.25 -9.96 12.42
C LYS A 121 -12.05 -11.16 11.49
N THR A 122 -11.11 -11.07 10.55
CA THR A 122 -10.84 -12.17 9.62
C THR A 122 -9.36 -12.29 9.26
N THR A 123 -9.00 -13.42 8.65
CA THR A 123 -7.69 -13.65 8.03
C THR A 123 -7.92 -14.15 6.61
N LEU A 124 -7.41 -13.40 5.64
CA LEU A 124 -7.56 -13.67 4.23
C LEU A 124 -6.25 -14.24 3.68
N ALA A 125 -6.34 -15.26 2.83
CA ALA A 125 -5.20 -15.69 2.03
C ALA A 125 -4.88 -14.62 0.99
N ALA A 126 -3.60 -14.36 0.77
CA ALA A 126 -3.15 -13.32 -0.14
C ALA A 126 -1.93 -13.78 -0.94
N SER A 127 -1.83 -13.29 -2.17
CA SER A 127 -0.68 -13.48 -3.06
C SER A 127 -0.43 -12.20 -3.84
N GLY A 128 0.84 -11.94 -4.17
CA GLY A 128 1.22 -10.68 -4.80
C GLY A 128 2.73 -10.57 -4.95
N TYR A 129 3.24 -9.35 -4.81
CA TYR A 129 4.66 -9.03 -4.93
C TYR A 129 5.14 -8.29 -3.69
N ARG A 130 6.33 -8.64 -3.20
CA ARG A 130 7.05 -7.87 -2.18
C ARG A 130 8.03 -6.95 -2.88
N MET A 131 7.91 -5.66 -2.58
CA MET A 131 8.76 -4.57 -3.09
C MET A 131 8.58 -3.34 -2.20
N ASP A 132 9.59 -2.49 -2.18
CA ASP A 132 9.46 -1.10 -1.73
C ASP A 132 9.08 -0.23 -2.93
N LEU A 133 8.27 0.81 -2.74
CA LEU A 133 7.78 1.65 -3.83
C LEU A 133 8.06 3.11 -3.55
N SER A 134 8.70 3.77 -4.53
CA SER A 134 8.63 5.22 -4.64
C SER A 134 7.30 5.60 -5.27
N PHE A 135 6.77 6.76 -4.88
CA PHE A 135 5.51 7.25 -5.41
C PHE A 135 5.51 8.77 -5.58
N ILE A 136 4.60 9.25 -6.42
CA ILE A 136 4.24 10.65 -6.56
C ILE A 136 2.78 10.76 -6.17
N GLU A 137 2.47 11.61 -5.20
CA GLU A 137 1.10 11.85 -4.75
C GLU A 137 0.76 13.32 -4.95
N THR A 138 -0.28 13.59 -5.74
CA THR A 138 -0.91 14.91 -5.79
C THR A 138 -2.30 14.79 -5.19
N ASN A 139 -2.41 15.17 -3.92
CA ASN A 139 -3.66 15.11 -3.17
C ASN A 139 -4.60 16.29 -3.52
N ASN A 140 -5.89 16.16 -3.17
CA ASN A 140 -6.91 17.20 -3.35
C ASN A 140 -7.11 17.65 -4.81
N VAL A 141 -6.93 16.76 -5.77
CA VAL A 141 -7.18 17.09 -7.19
C VAL A 141 -8.65 16.89 -7.53
N ARG A 142 -9.17 17.68 -8.46
CA ARG A 142 -10.53 17.49 -8.97
C ARG A 142 -10.60 16.22 -9.81
N CYS A 143 -11.52 15.31 -9.51
CA CYS A 143 -11.65 14.05 -10.23
C CYS A 143 -11.86 14.26 -11.75
N GLU A 144 -12.56 15.33 -12.13
CA GLU A 144 -12.81 15.67 -13.54
C GLU A 144 -11.51 15.93 -14.32
N SER A 145 -10.46 16.42 -13.64
CA SER A 145 -9.14 16.63 -14.27
C SER A 145 -8.36 15.35 -14.53
N LEU A 146 -8.83 14.21 -14.00
CA LEU A 146 -8.23 12.88 -14.17
C LEU A 146 -9.07 11.99 -15.11
N GLU A 147 -10.10 12.54 -15.74
CA GLU A 147 -10.88 11.79 -16.73
C GLU A 147 -9.98 11.33 -17.88
N GLY A 148 -10.08 10.05 -18.24
CA GLY A 148 -9.25 9.46 -19.30
C GLY A 148 -7.79 9.20 -18.90
N PHE A 149 -7.44 9.30 -17.61
CA PHE A 149 -6.11 8.97 -17.13
C PHE A 149 -5.70 7.55 -17.55
N SER A 150 -4.47 7.42 -18.06
CA SER A 150 -3.92 6.16 -18.60
C SER A 150 -2.46 5.91 -18.17
N GLY A 151 -2.01 6.57 -17.09
CA GLY A 151 -0.63 6.50 -16.61
C GLY A 151 0.16 7.79 -16.86
N THR A 152 1.41 7.83 -16.40
CA THR A 152 2.36 8.96 -16.57
C THR A 152 3.56 8.64 -17.47
N GLY A 153 3.64 7.43 -18.06
CA GLY A 153 4.68 7.03 -19.02
C GLY A 153 5.47 5.78 -18.63
N SER A 154 6.74 5.68 -19.07
CA SER A 154 7.56 4.45 -18.94
C SER A 154 7.91 4.02 -17.50
N GLY A 155 7.62 4.88 -16.50
CA GLY A 155 7.95 4.64 -15.08
C GLY A 155 6.81 4.04 -14.24
N ASP A 156 5.57 4.26 -14.67
CA ASP A 156 4.33 3.66 -14.14
C ASP A 156 3.83 2.49 -14.99
N SER A 157 4.34 2.38 -16.22
CA SER A 157 3.97 1.37 -17.21
C SER A 157 5.22 0.80 -17.86
N ALA A 158 5.52 -0.46 -17.55
CA ALA A 158 6.39 -1.33 -18.34
C ALA A 158 5.86 -2.76 -18.22
#